data_AF-A0A7J8UN34-F1
#
_entry.id   AF-A0A7J8UN34-F1
#
_cell.length_a   1.000
_cell.length_b   1.000
_cell.length_c   1.000
_cell.angle_alpha   90.00
_cell.angle_beta   90.00
_cell.angle_gamma   90.00
#
_symmetry.space_group_name_H-M   'P 1'
#
loop_
_entity.id
_entity.type
_entity.pdbx_description
1 polymer ?
#
loop_
_entity_poly.entity_id
_entity_poly.type
_entity_poly.pdbx_seq_one_letter_code
_entity_poly.pdbx_strand_id
1 'polypeptide(L)'
;MVVASPSPTHPEKVQFIELPIIDLSAERSKVINLVIKACEEYGFFEVINHGVSHDIITRMEEQGLGFFAKPLGDKQKAGPATPFGYGCKNIGFNGDVGAVEYLMLGTNSLSIVERSYAISNDPKMF
;
A
#
# COMPACT_ATOMS: atom_id res chain seq x y z
N MET A 1 -16.26 2.86 22.98
CA MET A 1 -15.06 3.72 22.87
C MET A 1 -13.92 2.95 23.54
N VAL A 2 -13.07 2.29 22.76
CA VAL A 2 -11.90 1.57 23.30
C VAL A 2 -10.70 2.43 22.99
N VAL A 3 -10.20 3.12 24.01
CA VAL A 3 -8.99 3.94 23.92
C VAL A 3 -7.83 3.00 24.20
N ALA A 4 -7.07 2.62 23.18
CA ALA A 4 -5.79 1.95 23.38
C ALA A 4 -4.77 2.99 23.87
N SER A 5 -4.22 2.79 25.06
CA SER A 5 -3.16 3.61 25.63
C SER A 5 -1.86 3.45 24.82
N PRO A 6 -1.19 4.53 24.37
CA PRO A 6 0.08 4.43 23.65
C PRO A 6 1.23 4.38 24.66
N SER A 7 1.33 3.27 25.39
CA SER A 7 2.49 3.01 26.25
C SER A 7 2.83 1.52 26.16
N PRO A 8 3.93 1.12 25.49
CA PRO A 8 4.41 -0.25 25.57
C PRO A 8 4.96 -0.46 26.99
N THR A 9 4.14 -0.98 27.88
CA THR A 9 4.50 -1.28 29.28
C THR A 9 5.25 -2.60 29.43
N HIS A 10 5.60 -3.25 28.33
CA HIS A 10 6.40 -4.46 28.32
C HIS A 10 7.36 -4.40 27.12
N PRO A 11 8.64 -4.81 27.25
CA PRO A 11 9.40 -5.16 26.06
C PRO A 11 8.64 -6.31 25.39
N GLU A 12 7.94 -6.00 24.30
CA GLU A 12 7.39 -7.02 23.42
C GLU A 12 8.58 -7.84 22.95
N LYS A 13 8.60 -9.13 23.32
CA LYS A 13 9.55 -10.06 22.73
C LYS A 13 9.17 -10.16 21.26
N VAL A 14 9.92 -9.46 20.41
CA VAL A 14 9.81 -9.59 18.96
C VAL A 14 10.16 -11.05 18.63
N GLN A 15 9.14 -11.84 18.34
CA GLN A 15 9.31 -13.21 17.91
C GLN A 15 9.47 -13.19 16.40
N PHE A 16 10.63 -13.64 15.92
CA PHE A 16 10.85 -13.79 14.49
C PHE A 16 10.03 -14.97 13.99
N ILE A 17 8.93 -14.67 13.31
CA ILE A 17 8.11 -15.64 12.59
C ILE A 17 8.62 -15.65 11.15
N GLU A 18 9.03 -16.81 10.67
CA GLU A 18 9.31 -17.01 9.25
C GLU A 18 7.97 -17.03 8.50
N LEU A 19 7.71 -15.98 7.72
CA LEU A 19 6.46 -15.85 6.97
C LEU A 19 6.48 -16.78 5.75
N PRO A 20 5.33 -17.36 5.36
CA PRO A 20 5.26 -18.17 4.15
C PRO A 20 5.63 -17.36 2.91
N ILE A 21 6.54 -17.89 2.08
CA ILE A 21 6.88 -17.34 0.76
C ILE A 21 6.32 -18.29 -0.31
N ILE A 22 5.51 -17.76 -1.22
CA ILE A 22 4.81 -18.53 -2.25
C ILE A 22 5.33 -18.14 -3.64
N ASP A 23 5.91 -19.12 -4.33
CA ASP A 23 6.38 -19.00 -5.72
C ASP A 23 5.24 -19.30 -6.71
N LEU A 24 4.74 -18.27 -7.42
CA LEU A 24 3.66 -18.45 -8.41
C LEU A 24 4.09 -19.13 -9.72
N SER A 25 5.40 -19.33 -9.94
CA SER A 25 5.90 -20.10 -11.08
C SER A 25 5.87 -21.62 -10.85
N ALA A 26 5.60 -22.06 -9.61
CA ALA A 26 5.51 -23.47 -9.26
C ALA A 26 4.23 -24.14 -9.82
N GLU A 27 4.15 -25.46 -9.66
CA GLU A 27 2.98 -26.24 -10.07
C GLU A 27 1.70 -25.76 -9.36
N ARG A 28 0.62 -25.57 -10.13
CA ARG A 28 -0.59 -24.88 -9.69
C ARG A 28 -1.23 -25.51 -8.45
N SER A 29 -1.28 -26.84 -8.37
CA SER A 29 -1.87 -27.53 -7.21
C SER A 29 -1.06 -27.28 -5.94
N LYS A 30 0.28 -27.25 -6.04
CA LYS A 30 1.17 -26.88 -4.94
C LYS A 30 0.94 -25.44 -4.50
N VAL A 31 0.85 -24.48 -5.43
CA VAL A 31 0.58 -23.07 -5.12
C VAL A 31 -0.73 -22.91 -4.36
N ILE A 32 -1.80 -23.56 -4.85
CA ILE A 32 -3.13 -23.51 -4.19
C ILE A 32 -3.05 -24.02 -2.75
N ASN A 33 -2.41 -25.18 -2.53
CA ASN A 33 -2.29 -25.76 -1.20
C ASN A 33 -1.49 -24.87 -0.25
N LEU A 34 -0.41 -24.24 -0.74
CA LEU A 34 0.39 -23.31 0.06
C LEU A 34 -0.39 -22.04 0.41
N VAL A 35 -1.15 -21.48 -0.52
CA VAL A 35 -2.01 -20.30 -0.27
C VAL A 35 -3.07 -20.62 0.78
N ILE A 36 -3.78 -21.75 0.65
CA ILE A 36 -4.79 -22.18 1.63
C ILE A 36 -4.15 -22.27 3.02
N LYS A 37 -3.04 -23.01 3.13
CA LYS A 37 -2.35 -23.20 4.41
C LYS A 37 -1.89 -21.88 5.02
N ALA A 38 -1.31 -20.98 4.22
CA ALA A 38 -0.86 -19.67 4.69
C ALA A 38 -2.03 -18.78 5.16
N CYS A 39 -3.16 -18.81 4.45
CA CYS A 39 -4.37 -18.11 4.86
C CYS A 39 -4.96 -18.67 6.17
N GLU A 40 -4.97 -19.99 6.36
CA GLU A 40 -5.50 -20.64 7.56
C GLU A 40 -4.60 -20.44 8.79
N GLU A 41 -3.29 -20.55 8.63
CA GLU A 41 -2.33 -20.52 9.75
C GLU A 41 -1.86 -19.11 10.10
N TYR A 42 -1.72 -18.22 9.11
CA TYR A 42 -1.11 -16.89 9.28
C TYR A 42 -2.02 -15.73 8.86
N GLY A 43 -2.88 -15.93 7.86
CA GLY A 43 -3.62 -14.84 7.22
C GLY A 43 -2.75 -13.88 6.39
N PHE A 44 -1.47 -14.22 6.17
CA PHE A 44 -0.49 -13.41 5.45
C PHE A 44 0.58 -14.30 4.80
N PHE A 45 1.12 -13.87 3.65
CA PHE A 45 2.23 -14.51 2.96
C PHE A 45 2.89 -13.54 1.98
N GLU A 46 4.16 -13.78 1.65
CA GLU A 46 4.87 -13.12 0.56
C GLU A 46 4.66 -13.91 -0.74
N VAL A 47 4.64 -13.19 -1.87
CA VAL A 47 4.54 -13.78 -3.21
C VAL A 47 5.77 -13.41 -4.02
N ILE A 48 6.43 -14.43 -4.60
CA ILE A 48 7.55 -14.25 -5.53
C ILE A 48 7.19 -14.80 -6.93
N ASN A 49 7.95 -14.40 -7.94
CA ASN A 49 7.73 -14.81 -9.34
C ASN A 49 6.28 -14.58 -9.83
N HIS A 50 5.66 -13.48 -9.39
CA HIS A 50 4.28 -13.11 -9.72
C HIS A 50 4.07 -12.63 -11.16
N GLY A 51 5.13 -12.51 -11.96
CA GLY A 51 5.07 -12.13 -13.37
C GLY A 51 4.83 -10.64 -13.65
N VAL A 52 4.80 -9.80 -12.61
CA VAL A 52 4.79 -8.33 -12.79
C VAL A 52 6.22 -7.89 -13.08
N SER A 53 6.40 -7.17 -14.19
CA SER A 53 7.72 -6.69 -14.60
C SER A 53 8.31 -5.74 -13.56
N HIS A 54 9.61 -5.88 -13.30
CA HIS A 54 10.36 -4.98 -12.43
C HIS A 54 10.27 -3.52 -12.91
N ASP A 55 10.24 -3.28 -14.23
CA ASP A 55 10.10 -1.92 -14.78
C ASP A 55 8.76 -1.25 -14.44
N ILE A 56 7.71 -2.04 -14.23
CA ILE A 56 6.41 -1.51 -13.76
C ILE A 56 6.52 -1.10 -12.29
N ILE A 57 7.14 -1.95 -11.47
CA ILE A 57 7.33 -1.70 -10.03
C ILE A 57 8.21 -0.46 -9.84
N THR A 58 9.37 -0.40 -10.49
CA THR A 58 10.29 0.74 -10.40
C THR A 58 9.62 2.05 -10.81
N ARG A 59 8.89 2.09 -11.94
CA ARG A 59 8.19 3.31 -12.35
C ARG A 59 7.11 3.72 -11.36
N MET A 60 6.35 2.77 -10.81
CA MET A 60 5.35 3.05 -9.78
C MET A 60 5.98 3.68 -8.54
N GLU A 61 7.10 3.12 -8.07
CA GLU A 61 7.86 3.64 -6.93
C GLU A 61 8.41 5.05 -7.21
N GLU A 62 9.02 5.27 -8.36
CA GLU A 62 9.55 6.57 -8.79
C GLU A 62 8.46 7.65 -8.81
N GLN A 63 7.28 7.35 -9.37
CA GLN A 63 6.16 8.29 -9.40
C GLN A 63 5.63 8.59 -7.98
N GLY A 64 5.54 7.57 -7.13
CA GLY A 64 5.12 7.73 -5.73
C GLY A 64 6.11 8.59 -4.94
N LEU A 65 7.40 8.25 -4.96
CA LEU A 65 8.45 8.99 -4.30
C LEU A 65 8.53 10.44 -4.81
N GLY A 66 8.44 10.62 -6.13
CA GLY A 66 8.42 11.94 -6.76
C GLY A 66 7.24 12.81 -6.32
N PHE A 67 6.05 12.22 -6.13
CA PHE A 67 4.90 12.94 -5.58
C PHE A 67 5.10 13.31 -4.11
N PHE A 68 5.50 12.37 -3.26
CA PHE A 68 5.61 12.63 -1.81
C PHE A 68 6.77 13.57 -1.44
N ALA A 69 7.78 13.68 -2.30
CA ALA A 69 8.86 14.67 -2.19
C ALA A 69 8.41 16.12 -2.47
N LYS A 70 7.22 16.35 -3.06
CA LYS A 70 6.69 17.70 -3.32
C LYS A 70 6.41 18.47 -2.03
N PRO A 71 6.45 19.82 -2.06
CA PRO A 71 5.99 20.64 -0.95
C PRO A 71 4.55 20.31 -0.55
N LEU A 72 4.23 20.41 0.75
CA LEU A 72 2.91 20.07 1.27
C LEU A 72 1.76 20.77 0.54
N GLY A 73 1.92 22.05 0.20
CA GLY A 73 0.89 22.82 -0.51
C GLY A 73 0.57 22.28 -1.90
N ASP A 74 1.54 21.66 -2.57
CA ASP A 74 1.30 21.01 -3.87
C ASP A 74 0.63 19.64 -3.69
N LYS A 75 1.04 18.86 -2.68
CA LYS A 75 0.40 17.57 -2.35
C LYS A 75 -1.08 17.75 -1.98
N GLN A 76 -1.39 18.82 -1.24
CA GLN A 76 -2.77 19.15 -0.84
C GLN A 76 -3.72 19.39 -2.01
N LYS A 77 -3.22 19.82 -3.19
CA LYS A 77 -4.04 19.99 -4.40
C LYS A 77 -4.59 18.68 -4.95
N ALA A 78 -3.97 17.54 -4.60
CA ALA A 78 -4.43 16.21 -4.99
C ALA A 78 -5.41 15.58 -3.98
N GLY A 79 -5.71 16.27 -2.87
CA GLY A 79 -6.64 15.82 -1.83
C GLY A 79 -8.04 16.45 -1.94
N PRO A 80 -8.94 16.15 -0.99
CA PRO A 80 -8.78 15.17 0.10
C PRO A 80 -8.95 13.72 -0.37
N ALA A 81 -8.54 12.75 0.45
CA ALA A 81 -8.74 11.32 0.19
C ALA A 81 -10.19 10.83 0.39
N THR A 82 -11.18 11.58 -0.12
CA THR A 82 -12.61 11.31 0.06
C THR A 82 -13.39 11.61 -1.24
N PRO A 83 -13.73 10.62 -2.08
CA PRO A 83 -13.43 9.18 -1.95
C PRO A 83 -12.01 8.79 -2.36
N PHE A 84 -11.26 9.65 -3.05
CA PHE A 84 -9.92 9.36 -3.56
C PHE A 84 -9.09 10.65 -3.59
N GLY A 85 -7.79 10.55 -3.39
CA GLY A 85 -6.87 11.68 -3.36
C GLY A 85 -5.79 11.54 -2.29
N TYR A 86 -5.09 12.65 -2.04
CA TYR A 86 -4.08 12.76 -1.00
C TYR A 86 -4.70 12.85 0.40
N GLY A 87 -4.16 12.05 1.32
CA GLY A 87 -4.43 12.07 2.75
C GLY A 87 -3.14 12.27 3.55
N CYS A 88 -3.27 12.97 4.68
CA CYS A 88 -2.16 13.24 5.59
C CYS A 88 -2.67 13.08 7.02
N LYS A 89 -2.03 12.18 7.76
CA LYS A 89 -2.33 11.79 9.14
C LYS A 89 -3.68 11.11 9.38
N ASN A 90 -4.78 11.72 8.98
CA ASN A 90 -6.12 11.19 9.24
C ASN A 90 -6.34 9.89 8.47
N ILE A 91 -6.94 8.89 9.12
CA ILE A 91 -7.27 7.59 8.53
C ILE A 91 -8.78 7.39 8.70
N GLY A 92 -9.49 7.20 7.59
CA GLY A 92 -10.95 7.07 7.61
C GLY A 92 -11.67 8.33 8.10
N PHE A 93 -12.87 8.17 8.67
CA PHE A 93 -13.77 9.26 9.05
C PHE A 93 -13.99 9.44 10.56
N ASN A 94 -13.42 8.54 11.38
CA ASN A 94 -13.77 8.43 12.80
C ASN A 94 -12.70 9.01 13.74
N GLY A 95 -11.81 9.86 13.21
CA GLY A 95 -10.76 10.52 13.99
C GLY A 95 -9.50 9.69 14.22
N ASP A 96 -9.37 8.51 13.60
CA ASP A 96 -8.13 7.75 13.61
C ASP A 96 -7.02 8.55 12.93
N VAL A 97 -5.81 8.52 13.50
CA VAL A 97 -4.65 9.25 13.00
C VAL A 97 -3.41 8.36 13.05
N GLY A 98 -2.56 8.47 12.02
CA GLY A 98 -1.26 7.83 11.94
C GLY A 98 -0.16 8.80 11.52
N ALA A 99 1.09 8.45 11.77
CA ALA A 99 2.24 9.18 11.24
C ALA A 99 2.50 8.78 9.77
N VAL A 100 1.53 9.06 8.90
CA VAL A 100 1.52 8.61 7.50
C VAL A 100 0.94 9.67 6.58
N GLU A 101 1.43 9.70 5.35
CA GLU A 101 0.77 10.33 4.22
C GLU A 101 0.54 9.29 3.12
N TYR A 102 -0.53 9.44 2.35
CA TYR A 102 -0.97 8.41 1.41
C TYR A 102 -1.75 8.99 0.24
N LEU A 103 -1.85 8.20 -0.83
CA LEU A 103 -2.73 8.42 -1.96
C LEU A 103 -3.75 7.29 -2.00
N MET A 104 -5.04 7.63 -2.00
CA MET A 104 -6.12 6.67 -2.25
C MET A 104 -6.60 6.87 -3.68
N LEU A 105 -6.48 5.84 -4.52
CA LEU A 105 -6.79 5.92 -5.95
C LEU A 105 -7.90 4.92 -6.31
N GLY A 106 -8.77 5.31 -7.25
CA GLY A 106 -9.68 4.35 -7.88
C GLY A 106 -8.89 3.43 -8.81
N THR A 107 -9.28 2.16 -8.92
CA THR A 107 -8.59 1.18 -9.77
C THR A 107 -9.08 1.17 -11.23
N ASN A 108 -10.14 1.92 -11.53
CA ASN A 108 -10.62 2.13 -12.89
C ASN A 108 -9.66 3.04 -13.65
N SER A 109 -9.22 2.62 -14.84
CA SER A 109 -8.29 3.35 -15.71
C SER A 109 -8.69 4.81 -15.93
N LEU A 110 -9.99 5.12 -16.11
CA LEU A 110 -10.44 6.50 -16.28
C LEU A 110 -10.16 7.37 -15.04
N SER A 111 -10.44 6.82 -13.85
CA SER A 111 -10.19 7.53 -12.59
C SER A 111 -8.70 7.74 -12.33
N ILE A 112 -7.86 6.78 -12.74
CA ILE A 112 -6.40 6.90 -12.65
C ILE A 112 -5.89 8.01 -13.57
N VAL A 113 -6.33 8.03 -14.83
CA VAL A 113 -5.91 9.03 -15.83
C VAL A 113 -6.33 10.44 -15.43
N GLU A 114 -7.54 10.64 -14.93
CA GLU A 114 -7.98 11.95 -14.45
C GLU A 114 -7.11 12.45 -13.29
N ARG A 115 -6.69 11.53 -12.41
CA ARG A 115 -5.89 11.87 -11.22
C ARG A 115 -4.40 11.97 -11.51
N SER A 116 -3.88 11.31 -12.54
CA SER A 116 -2.45 11.33 -12.88
C SER A 116 -1.96 12.75 -13.10
N TYR A 117 -2.78 13.66 -13.62
CA TYR A 117 -2.46 15.09 -13.77
C TYR A 117 -2.21 15.84 -12.45
N ALA A 118 -2.82 15.41 -11.35
CA ALA A 118 -2.64 16.04 -10.04
C ALA A 118 -1.47 15.44 -9.25
N ILE A 119 -1.09 14.19 -9.53
CA ILE A 119 -0.11 13.44 -8.75
C ILE A 119 1.23 13.28 -9.48
N SER A 120 1.22 13.07 -10.80
CA SER A 120 2.42 12.85 -11.60
C SER A 120 2.96 14.14 -12.21
N ASN A 121 4.29 14.20 -12.38
CA ASN A 121 4.94 15.23 -13.20
C ASN A 121 4.93 14.87 -14.70
N ASP A 122 4.74 13.59 -15.04
CA ASP A 122 4.58 13.10 -16.40
C ASP A 122 3.39 12.13 -16.48
N PRO A 123 2.16 12.66 -16.64
CA PRO A 123 0.93 11.86 -16.63
C PRO A 123 0.85 10.77 -17.70
N LYS A 124 1.69 10.82 -18.74
CA LYS A 124 1.75 9.79 -19.79
C LYS A 124 2.55 8.56 -19.37
N MET A 125 3.35 8.69 -18.33
CA MET A 125 4.17 7.63 -17.76
C MET A 125 3.53 6.99 -16.52
N PHE A 126 2.36 7.47 -16.12
CA PHE A 126 1.58 7.00 -14.97
C PHE A 126 0.53 5.97 -15.36
#